data_AF-A0A350DJB5-F1
#
_entry.id   AF-A0A350DJB5-F1
#
_cell.length_a   1.000
_cell.length_b   1.000
_cell.length_c   1.000
_cell.angle_alpha   90.00
_cell.angle_beta   90.00
_cell.angle_gamma   90.00
#
_symmetry.space_group_name_H-M   'P 1'
#
loop_
_entity.id
_entity.type
_entity.pdbx_description
1 polymer ?
#
loop_
_entity_poly.entity_id
_entity_poly.type
_entity_poly.pdbx_seq_one_letter_code
_entity_poly.pdbx_strand_id
1 'polypeptide(L)'
;HGATSNIAKPLFDHFCQNIIMMNDTPDGNFPTGNPDPTEPQRLKQLQQSVLLHQADIGIAFDGDGDRLMVVDNRGKVVTPDHLLYLLAKIAVIESPQTLKSSLSSAQVLFDIKFCH
;
A
#
# COMPACT_ATOMS: atom_id res chain seq x y z
N HIS A 1 11.33 -11.08 0.67
CA HIS A 1 12.63 -11.21 0.01
C HIS A 1 13.41 -9.90 0.09
N GLY A 2 12.74 -8.74 0.06
CA GLY A 2 13.37 -7.45 0.36
C GLY A 2 13.69 -7.24 1.84
N ALA A 3 14.36 -6.13 2.15
CA ALA A 3 14.77 -5.75 3.50
C ALA A 3 13.59 -5.49 4.45
N THR A 4 12.44 -5.08 3.88
CA THR A 4 11.19 -4.80 4.60
C THR A 4 10.66 -6.02 5.35
N SER A 5 10.99 -7.24 4.90
CA SER A 5 10.54 -8.51 5.48
C SER A 5 10.80 -8.63 7.00
N ASN A 6 11.91 -8.09 7.50
CA ASN A 6 12.29 -8.20 8.91
C ASN A 6 11.44 -7.34 9.86
N ILE A 7 10.82 -6.27 9.34
CA ILE A 7 10.10 -5.27 10.15
C ILE A 7 8.60 -5.35 9.89
N ALA A 8 8.17 -5.73 8.69
CA ALA A 8 6.77 -5.74 8.29
C ALA A 8 5.90 -6.55 9.27
N LYS A 9 6.33 -7.77 9.64
CA LYS A 9 5.53 -8.62 10.52
C LYS A 9 5.38 -8.05 11.94
N PRO A 10 6.47 -7.74 12.66
CA PRO A 10 6.36 -7.10 13.97
C PRO A 10 5.56 -5.78 13.97
N LEU A 11 5.71 -4.97 12.91
CA LEU A 11 5.02 -3.70 12.79
C LEU A 11 3.52 -3.90 12.61
N PHE A 12 3.12 -4.70 11.61
CA PHE A 12 1.71 -4.86 11.30
C PHE A 12 0.99 -5.71 12.35
N ASP A 13 1.63 -6.71 12.96
CA ASP A 13 1.02 -7.51 14.04
C ASP A 13 0.53 -6.62 15.21
N HIS A 14 1.14 -5.43 15.39
CA HIS A 14 0.70 -4.46 16.39
C HIS A 14 -0.55 -3.66 15.97
N PHE A 15 -0.71 -3.39 14.68
CA PHE A 15 -1.78 -2.51 14.15
C PHE A 15 -2.95 -3.26 13.51
N CYS A 16 -2.76 -4.51 13.10
CA CYS A 16 -3.74 -5.29 12.36
C CYS A 16 -4.00 -6.64 13.06
N GLN A 17 -5.27 -7.05 13.15
CA GLN A 17 -5.67 -8.23 13.92
C GLN A 17 -5.45 -9.57 13.21
N ASN A 18 -5.38 -9.59 11.87
CA ASN A 18 -5.27 -10.82 11.09
C ASN A 18 -4.45 -10.58 9.82
N ILE A 19 -3.17 -10.99 9.84
CA ILE A 19 -2.21 -10.73 8.75
C ILE A 19 -1.78 -12.04 8.11
N ILE A 20 -1.79 -12.06 6.78
CA ILE A 20 -1.23 -13.14 5.97
C ILE A 20 0.02 -12.58 5.28
N MET A 21 1.19 -13.11 5.64
CA MET A 21 2.45 -12.71 5.03
C MET A 21 2.80 -13.56 3.83
N MET A 22 3.33 -12.92 2.78
CA MET A 22 3.81 -13.55 1.56
C MET A 22 5.24 -13.10 1.28
N ASN A 23 6.09 -14.02 0.84
CA ASN A 23 7.49 -13.73 0.48
C ASN A 23 8.22 -12.96 1.61
N ASP A 24 7.99 -13.27 2.88
CA ASP A 24 8.45 -12.52 4.06
C ASP A 24 9.80 -12.99 4.62
N THR A 25 10.50 -13.84 3.88
CA THR A 25 11.89 -14.22 4.19
C THR A 25 12.83 -13.43 3.27
N PRO A 26 13.83 -12.69 3.81
CA PRO A 26 14.82 -12.00 2.99
C PRO A 26 15.60 -12.99 2.10
N ASP A 27 15.73 -12.67 0.81
CA ASP A 27 16.55 -13.43 -0.14
C ASP A 27 17.00 -12.49 -1.28
N GLY A 28 18.29 -12.15 -1.28
CA GLY A 28 18.89 -11.24 -2.25
C GLY A 28 19.00 -11.80 -3.67
N ASN A 29 18.69 -13.09 -3.89
CA ASN A 29 18.59 -13.67 -5.23
C ASN A 29 17.23 -13.42 -5.88
N PHE A 30 16.25 -12.90 -5.12
CA PHE A 30 14.90 -12.61 -5.60
C PHE A 30 14.29 -13.77 -6.41
N PRO A 31 14.01 -14.93 -5.78
CA PRO A 31 13.57 -16.13 -6.48
C PRO A 31 12.23 -15.95 -7.20
N THR A 32 11.41 -15.00 -6.74
CA THR A 32 10.14 -14.59 -7.37
C THR A 32 10.33 -13.43 -8.37
N GLY A 33 11.58 -13.07 -8.67
CA GLY A 33 12.08 -11.96 -9.50
C GLY A 33 12.06 -10.57 -8.83
N ASN A 34 12.41 -9.54 -9.60
CA ASN A 34 12.65 -8.16 -9.15
C ASN A 34 11.55 -7.64 -8.20
N PRO A 35 11.89 -7.07 -7.04
CA PRO A 35 10.92 -6.55 -6.08
C PRO A 35 10.39 -5.17 -6.50
N ASP A 36 9.94 -5.01 -7.74
CA ASP A 36 9.28 -3.77 -8.19
C ASP A 36 7.76 -4.01 -8.30
N PRO A 37 6.94 -3.48 -7.36
CA PRO A 37 5.50 -3.71 -7.37
C PRO A 37 4.77 -2.95 -8.49
N THR A 38 5.44 -2.04 -9.21
CA THR A 38 4.85 -1.34 -10.35
C THR A 38 4.75 -2.21 -11.61
N GLU A 39 5.54 -3.29 -11.68
CA GLU A 39 5.45 -4.28 -12.75
C GLU A 39 4.14 -5.10 -12.61
N PRO A 40 3.20 -5.05 -13.58
CA PRO A 40 1.89 -5.71 -13.43
C PRO A 40 1.96 -7.21 -13.16
N GLN A 41 3.02 -7.89 -13.61
CA GLN A 41 3.20 -9.32 -13.38
C GLN A 41 3.51 -9.65 -11.92
N ARG A 42 4.13 -8.73 -11.17
CA ARG A 42 4.51 -8.92 -9.76
C ARG A 42 3.31 -8.89 -8.82
N LEU A 43 2.25 -8.18 -9.19
CA LEU A 43 1.03 -8.10 -8.40
C LEU A 43 0.09 -9.30 -8.60
N LYS A 44 0.25 -10.09 -9.67
CA LYS A 44 -0.66 -11.21 -9.98
C LYS A 44 -0.81 -12.19 -8.81
N GLN A 45 0.30 -12.53 -8.16
CA GLN A 45 0.29 -13.43 -7.01
C GLN A 45 -0.50 -12.84 -5.84
N LEU A 46 -0.29 -11.55 -5.55
CA LEU A 46 -1.03 -10.83 -4.51
C LEU A 46 -2.52 -10.74 -4.84
N GLN A 47 -2.88 -10.39 -6.08
CA GLN A 47 -4.27 -10.31 -6.55
C GLN A 47 -5.02 -11.64 -6.38
N GLN A 48 -4.38 -12.75 -6.78
CA GLN A 48 -4.95 -14.08 -6.59
C GLN A 48 -5.09 -14.45 -5.12
N SER A 49 -4.09 -14.12 -4.31
CA SER A 49 -4.08 -14.44 -2.88
C SER A 49 -5.16 -13.66 -2.12
N VAL A 50 -5.39 -12.38 -2.47
CA VAL A 50 -6.49 -11.59 -1.91
C VAL A 50 -7.84 -12.27 -2.16
N LEU A 51 -8.09 -12.73 -3.39
CA LEU A 51 -9.33 -13.43 -3.75
C LEU A 51 -9.46 -14.79 -3.05
N LEU A 52 -8.36 -15.56 -2.98
CA LEU A 52 -8.33 -16.89 -2.38
C LEU A 52 -8.61 -16.84 -0.87
N HIS A 53 -7.98 -15.89 -0.18
CA HIS A 53 -8.11 -15.73 1.27
C HIS A 53 -9.28 -14.83 1.68
N GLN A 54 -10.01 -14.27 0.71
CA GLN A 54 -11.06 -13.27 0.95
C GLN A 54 -10.54 -12.10 1.81
N ALA A 55 -9.30 -11.68 1.56
CA ALA A 55 -8.70 -10.58 2.30
C ALA A 55 -9.36 -9.25 1.93
N ASP A 56 -9.50 -8.35 2.90
CA ASP A 56 -10.10 -7.03 2.68
C ASP A 56 -9.21 -6.10 1.85
N ILE A 57 -7.89 -6.30 1.91
CA ILE A 57 -6.89 -5.51 1.22
C ILE A 57 -5.59 -6.32 1.05
N GLY A 58 -4.89 -6.11 -0.07
CA GLY A 58 -3.53 -6.58 -0.28
C GLY A 58 -2.56 -5.41 -0.40
N ILE A 59 -1.37 -5.54 0.18
CA ILE A 59 -0.30 -4.52 0.12
C ILE A 59 0.99 -5.21 -0.34
N ALA A 60 1.64 -4.65 -1.36
CA ALA A 60 2.96 -5.05 -1.81
C ALA A 60 3.95 -3.91 -1.61
N PHE A 61 5.10 -4.20 -1.02
CA PHE A 61 6.24 -3.28 -0.91
C PHE A 61 7.29 -3.60 -1.97
N ASP A 62 8.09 -2.60 -2.33
CA ASP A 62 9.32 -2.84 -3.08
C ASP A 62 10.48 -3.31 -2.17
N GLY A 63 11.68 -3.42 -2.75
CA GLY A 63 12.81 -4.12 -2.11
C GLY A 63 13.30 -3.50 -0.79
N ASP A 64 13.32 -2.17 -0.70
CA ASP A 64 13.66 -1.39 0.50
C ASP A 64 12.42 -0.85 1.22
N GLY A 65 11.27 -0.82 0.56
CA GLY A 65 9.95 -0.61 1.15
C GLY A 65 9.52 0.85 1.23
N ASP A 66 10.14 1.73 0.44
CA ASP A 66 9.72 3.13 0.31
C ASP A 66 8.55 3.30 -0.67
N ARG A 67 8.33 2.33 -1.55
CA ARG A 67 7.18 2.26 -2.47
C ARG A 67 6.26 1.11 -2.09
N LEU A 68 4.97 1.34 -2.34
CA LEU A 68 3.95 0.32 -2.19
C LEU A 68 2.91 0.37 -3.30
N MET A 69 2.25 -0.77 -3.52
CA MET A 69 1.05 -0.90 -4.34
C MET A 69 -0.05 -1.60 -3.54
N VAL A 70 -1.30 -1.26 -3.85
CA VAL A 70 -2.48 -1.73 -3.12
C VAL A 70 -3.39 -2.51 -4.06
N VAL A 71 -3.98 -3.59 -3.54
CA VAL A 71 -4.99 -4.40 -4.21
C VAL A 71 -6.27 -4.40 -3.36
N ASP A 72 -7.42 -4.09 -3.98
CA ASP A 72 -8.73 -4.13 -3.32
C ASP A 72 -9.21 -5.57 -3.09
N ASN A 73 -10.24 -5.75 -2.26
CA ASN A 73 -10.85 -7.05 -1.97
C ASN A 73 -11.42 -7.81 -3.18
N ARG A 74 -11.50 -7.17 -4.36
CA ARG A 74 -11.91 -7.80 -5.63
C ARG A 74 -10.69 -8.18 -6.48
N GLY A 75 -9.49 -8.13 -5.91
CA GLY A 75 -8.25 -8.45 -6.59
C GLY A 75 -7.84 -7.40 -7.62
N LYS A 76 -8.38 -6.17 -7.57
CA LYS A 76 -8.02 -5.09 -8.50
C LYS A 76 -6.95 -4.18 -7.92
N VAL A 77 -5.97 -3.83 -8.74
CA VAL A 77 -4.94 -2.86 -8.36
C VAL A 77 -5.58 -1.49 -8.19
N VAL A 78 -5.31 -0.85 -7.06
CA VAL A 78 -5.63 0.56 -6.81
C VAL A 78 -4.48 1.38 -7.37
N THR A 79 -4.78 2.27 -8.32
CA THR A 79 -3.74 3.12 -8.91
C THR A 79 -3.18 4.09 -7.86
N PRO A 80 -1.89 4.46 -7.94
CA PRO A 80 -1.29 5.44 -7.03
C PRO A 80 -2.08 6.75 -6.93
N ASP A 81 -2.65 7.23 -8.03
CA ASP A 81 -3.48 8.45 -8.04
C ASP A 81 -4.77 8.30 -7.22
N HIS A 82 -5.44 7.15 -7.32
CA HIS A 82 -6.62 6.87 -6.49
C HIS A 82 -6.26 6.74 -5.02
N LEU A 83 -5.11 6.12 -4.72
CA LEU A 83 -4.60 6.02 -3.35
C LEU A 83 -4.27 7.41 -2.78
N LEU A 84 -3.59 8.26 -3.56
CA LEU A 84 -3.27 9.63 -3.18
C LEU A 84 -4.54 10.44 -2.89
N TYR A 85 -5.56 10.34 -3.75
CA TYR A 85 -6.85 11.00 -3.53
C TYR A 85 -7.53 10.52 -2.24
N LEU A 86 -7.53 9.20 -1.99
CA LEU A 86 -8.10 8.63 -0.77
C LEU A 86 -7.37 9.11 0.49
N LEU A 87 -6.03 9.08 0.47
CA LEU A 87 -5.20 9.55 1.59
C LEU A 87 -5.40 11.04 1.87
N ALA A 88 -5.45 11.87 0.84
CA ALA A 88 -5.72 13.31 0.99
C ALA A 88 -7.09 13.55 1.65
N LYS A 89 -8.12 12.81 1.23
CA LYS A 89 -9.46 12.91 1.82
C LYS A 89 -9.47 12.48 3.29
N ILE A 90 -8.82 11.36 3.62
CA ILE A 90 -8.71 10.87 5.01
C ILE A 90 -7.97 11.89 5.87
N ALA A 91 -6.81 12.37 5.42
CA ALA A 91 -5.99 13.32 6.17
C ALA A 91 -6.73 14.63 6.48
N VAL A 92 -7.60 15.08 5.56
CA VAL A 92 -8.46 16.25 5.79
C VAL A 92 -9.53 15.95 6.85
N ILE A 93 -10.20 14.80 6.79
CA ILE A 93 -11.29 14.42 7.70
C ILE A 93 -10.77 14.20 9.13
N GLU A 94 -9.65 13.48 9.25
CA GLU A 94 -9.02 13.15 10.53
C GLU A 94 -8.24 14.34 11.14
N SER A 95 -8.15 15.47 10.43
CA SER A 95 -7.48 16.67 10.94
C SER A 95 -8.29 17.31 12.07
N PRO A 96 -7.68 17.58 13.24
CA PRO A 96 -8.33 18.22 14.39
C PRO A 96 -8.95 19.60 14.09
N GLN A 97 -8.46 20.29 13.06
CA GLN A 97 -8.95 21.61 12.65
C GLN A 97 -10.22 21.50 11.79
N THR A 98 -10.31 20.50 10.91
CA THR A 98 -11.47 20.25 10.05
C THR A 98 -12.68 19.72 10.83
N LEU A 99 -12.47 19.09 11.98
CA LEU A 99 -13.56 18.69 12.86
C LEU A 99 -14.30 19.88 13.50
N LYS A 100 -13.75 21.11 13.42
CA LYS A 100 -14.33 22.34 13.98
C LYS A 100 -14.97 23.26 12.93
N SER A 101 -14.60 23.15 11.65
CA SER A 101 -15.17 23.92 10.55
C SER A 101 -15.96 23.00 9.63
N SER A 102 -17.12 23.45 9.14
CA SER A 102 -17.96 22.63 8.25
C SER A 102 -17.14 22.05 7.09
N LEU A 103 -17.19 20.73 6.91
CA LEU A 103 -16.46 19.92 5.90
C LEU A 103 -16.56 20.45 4.44
N SER A 104 -17.46 21.39 4.19
CA SER A 104 -17.77 21.97 2.88
C SER A 104 -16.65 22.84 2.27
N SER A 105 -15.58 23.19 2.98
CA SER A 105 -14.55 24.12 2.49
C SER A 105 -13.11 23.61 2.53
N ALA A 106 -12.88 22.31 2.73
CA ALA A 106 -11.52 21.80 2.80
C ALA A 106 -10.85 21.85 1.41
N GLN A 107 -9.67 22.47 1.36
CA GLN A 107 -8.87 22.62 0.16
C GLN A 107 -7.63 21.73 0.25
N VAL A 108 -7.35 20.97 -0.81
CA VAL A 108 -6.09 20.21 -0.96
C VAL A 108 -5.28 20.86 -2.07
N LEU A 109 -4.01 21.14 -1.81
CA LEU A 109 -3.07 21.68 -2.78
C LEU A 109 -2.11 20.58 -3.23
N PHE A 110 -1.99 20.37 -4.53
CA PHE A 110 -1.00 19.48 -5.14
C PHE A 110 0.05 20.32 -5.88
N ASP A 111 1.32 20.06 -5.60
CA ASP A 111 2.46 20.73 -6.22
C ASP A 111 3.19 19.73 -7.13
N ILE A 112 3.08 19.93 -8.45
CA ILE A 112 3.64 19.02 -9.45
C ILE A 112 5.06 19.48 -9.75
N LYS A 113 6.05 18.66 -9.35
CA LYS A 113 7.45 18.88 -9.69
C LYS A 113 7.79 18.19 -11.00
N PHE A 114 8.50 18.92 -11.86
CA PHE A 114 9.13 18.34 -13.04
C PHE A 114 10.46 17.72 -12.62
N CYS A 115 10.74 16.48 -13.05
CA CYS A 115 12.05 15.88 -12.87
C CYS A 115 12.95 16.32 -14.04
N HIS A 116 14.12 16.88 -13.74
CA HIS A 116 15.17 17.07 -14.74
C HIS A 116 15.76 15.74 -15.19
#